data_AF-A0A1I1R981-F1
#
_entry.id   AF-A0A1I1R981-F1
#
_cell.length_a   1.000
_cell.length_b   1.000
_cell.length_c   1.000
_cell.angle_alpha   90.00
_cell.angle_beta   90.00
_cell.angle_gamma   90.00
#
_symmetry.space_group_name_H-M   'P 1'
#
loop_
_entity.id
_entity.type
_entity.pdbx_description
1 polymer ?
#
loop_
_entity_poly.entity_id
_entity_poly.type
_entity_poly.pdbx_seq_one_letter_code
_entity_poly.pdbx_strand_id
1 'polypeptide(L)'
;MRKSGILMHISSLPNDYGIGKMGKEAYEFVDFLARSKQSCWQILPVSPTSYGDSPYQSFSIHAGNPYFIDLETLEKDGYLKSEEYKDIQWGEEKGSVDYGTIYENIFNVLKTAHKRFRKDPAKGYVKFVLDNKNWIYDYGLFMALKFAHGGKAWYEWEEPLKMHKGKAVKQAAKDYADDIDFWCFVQYEYFKQWKKLKKYANDKGIKIIGDIPIYCAYDSVEVWATPEYFYLDKEKKPIEVAGCPPDCFSEDGQLWGNPLYRWDYMAKEKYVWWIERIRTAFEIYDTVRIDHFRGFESYYCIPYGAPNARKGHWSKGPDMKLFKAVNRKLGELDIIAEDLGFLTKKVVKMLDAAGYPGMKILEFAFDGDSSNGYLPHNYSTSNSICYTGTHDNETALGWIKSCDKKTADFCKKYLNVKKDTDIPWALIRLCWSSVCDTAIAQMQDILELDSSARMNTPSTVGTNWKWRLESGELLTEKLSDKLAELTELYGRAPHNDKKKDKAGE
;
A
#
# COMPACT_ATOMS: atom_id res chain seq x y z
N MET A 1 -5.59 23.79 -0.15
CA MET A 1 -4.78 23.86 -1.40
C MET A 1 -5.12 22.63 -2.21
N ARG A 2 -5.50 22.80 -3.49
CA ARG A 2 -5.93 21.68 -4.34
C ARG A 2 -4.71 20.97 -4.93
N LYS A 3 -4.69 19.65 -4.84
CA LYS A 3 -3.61 18.77 -5.29
C LYS A 3 -4.13 17.78 -6.32
N SER A 4 -3.24 17.20 -7.11
CA SER A 4 -3.50 16.02 -7.91
C SER A 4 -2.35 15.02 -7.86
N GLY A 5 -2.64 13.76 -8.18
CA GLY A 5 -1.64 12.71 -8.20
C GLY A 5 -2.04 11.49 -9.03
N ILE A 6 -1.12 10.54 -9.12
CA ILE A 6 -1.29 9.28 -9.84
C ILE A 6 -1.12 8.12 -8.88
N LEU A 7 -2.03 7.14 -8.95
CA LEU A 7 -1.90 5.84 -8.30
C LEU A 7 -1.15 4.88 -9.23
N MET A 8 0.08 4.53 -8.85
CA MET A 8 0.92 3.57 -9.56
C MET A 8 1.87 2.92 -8.56
N HIS A 9 1.73 1.62 -8.29
CA HIS A 9 2.60 0.95 -7.32
C HIS A 9 4.03 0.77 -7.86
N ILE A 10 5.00 0.64 -6.95
CA ILE A 10 6.42 0.43 -7.31
C ILE A 10 6.57 -0.83 -8.16
N SER A 11 5.83 -1.91 -7.84
CA SER A 11 5.88 -3.16 -8.60
C SER A 11 5.53 -3.00 -10.08
N SER A 12 4.69 -2.00 -10.39
CA SER A 12 4.21 -1.73 -11.74
C SER A 12 5.16 -0.89 -12.59
N LEU A 13 6.27 -0.39 -12.01
CA LEU A 13 7.27 0.33 -12.79
C LEU A 13 7.95 -0.62 -13.80
N PRO A 14 8.23 -0.14 -15.03
CA PRO A 14 8.93 -0.94 -16.03
C PRO A 14 10.38 -1.15 -15.59
N ASN A 15 10.95 -2.32 -15.89
CA ASN A 15 12.39 -2.61 -15.89
C ASN A 15 12.62 -4.04 -16.41
N ASP A 16 13.89 -4.41 -16.60
CA ASP A 16 14.29 -5.74 -17.07
C ASP A 16 14.39 -6.81 -15.96
N TYR A 17 14.06 -6.47 -14.71
CA TYR A 17 14.26 -7.31 -13.53
C TYR A 17 12.96 -7.90 -12.96
N GLY A 18 11.94 -8.07 -13.81
CA GLY A 18 10.68 -8.79 -13.55
C GLY A 18 9.66 -8.09 -12.63
N ILE A 19 10.10 -7.15 -11.80
CA ILE A 19 9.25 -6.34 -10.93
C ILE A 19 9.86 -4.96 -10.78
N GLY A 20 9.03 -3.91 -10.78
CA GLY A 20 9.51 -2.54 -10.58
C GLY A 20 10.30 -2.36 -9.27
N LYS A 21 11.32 -1.50 -9.31
CA LYS A 21 12.33 -1.32 -8.26
C LYS A 21 12.54 0.16 -7.94
N MET A 22 13.21 0.45 -6.82
CA MET A 22 13.61 1.81 -6.43
C MET A 22 14.82 2.33 -7.22
N GLY A 23 14.92 1.93 -8.49
CA GLY A 23 16.00 2.25 -9.43
C GLY A 23 15.63 3.38 -10.39
N LYS A 24 16.35 3.46 -11.51
CA LYS A 24 16.24 4.52 -12.53
C LYS A 24 14.80 4.88 -12.89
N GLU A 25 13.95 3.89 -13.12
CA GLU A 25 12.59 4.08 -13.60
C GLU A 25 11.66 4.71 -12.54
N ALA A 26 11.95 4.52 -11.24
CA ALA A 26 11.24 5.23 -10.18
C ALA A 26 11.59 6.74 -10.17
N TYR A 27 12.85 7.11 -10.45
CA TYR A 27 13.26 8.51 -10.56
C TYR A 27 12.68 9.15 -11.82
N GLU A 28 12.68 8.42 -12.94
CA GLU A 28 12.06 8.87 -14.19
C GLU A 28 10.54 9.07 -14.03
N PHE A 29 9.87 8.21 -13.27
CA PHE A 29 8.46 8.39 -12.93
C PHE A 29 8.22 9.64 -12.07
N VAL A 30 9.08 9.92 -11.09
CA VAL A 30 9.03 11.20 -10.34
C VAL A 30 9.20 12.40 -11.27
N ASP A 31 10.10 12.33 -12.24
CA ASP A 31 10.29 13.40 -13.23
C ASP A 31 9.08 13.56 -14.16
N PHE A 32 8.44 12.46 -14.55
CA PHE A 32 7.16 12.48 -15.27
C PHE A 32 6.06 13.15 -14.44
N LEU A 33 5.93 12.83 -13.16
CA LEU A 33 4.96 13.45 -12.26
C LEU A 33 5.18 14.97 -12.13
N ALA A 34 6.43 15.39 -11.91
CA ALA A 34 6.80 16.79 -11.79
C ALA A 34 6.51 17.57 -13.09
N ARG A 35 6.87 17.01 -14.25
CA ARG A 35 6.57 17.60 -15.57
C ARG A 35 5.07 17.72 -15.82
N SER A 36 4.32 16.70 -15.39
CA SER A 36 2.86 16.65 -15.46
C SER A 36 2.17 17.54 -14.41
N LYS A 37 2.93 18.33 -13.63
CA LYS A 37 2.46 19.22 -12.56
C LYS A 37 1.67 18.51 -11.45
N GLN A 38 1.91 17.21 -11.27
CA GLN A 38 1.33 16.47 -10.15
C GLN A 38 2.00 16.88 -8.83
N SER A 39 1.31 16.67 -7.71
CA SER A 39 1.81 16.94 -6.36
C SER A 39 1.95 15.67 -5.52
N CYS A 40 1.34 14.56 -5.96
CA CYS A 40 1.29 13.32 -5.19
C CYS A 40 1.61 12.11 -6.06
N TRP A 41 2.34 11.15 -5.50
CA TRP A 41 2.47 9.79 -6.00
C TRP A 41 1.83 8.85 -4.96
N GLN A 42 0.73 8.19 -5.33
CA GLN A 42 0.14 7.19 -4.45
C GLN A 42 0.62 5.79 -4.79
N ILE A 43 0.95 5.04 -3.74
CA ILE A 43 1.39 3.65 -3.80
C ILE A 43 0.60 2.80 -2.81
N LEU A 44 0.58 1.49 -3.07
CA LEU A 44 0.10 0.47 -2.14
C LEU A 44 1.12 0.23 -1.01
N PRO A 45 0.80 -0.57 0.02
CA PRO A 45 1.76 -0.93 1.06
C PRO A 45 3.07 -1.47 0.46
N VAL A 46 4.20 -1.07 1.04
CA VAL A 46 5.54 -1.46 0.53
C VAL A 46 6.20 -2.55 1.37
N SER A 47 5.43 -3.18 2.24
CA SER A 47 5.90 -4.23 3.14
C SER A 47 6.07 -5.57 2.41
N PRO A 48 6.92 -6.50 2.91
CA PRO A 48 7.14 -7.80 2.29
C PRO A 48 5.84 -8.58 2.16
N THR A 49 5.51 -9.07 0.97
CA THR A 49 4.27 -9.82 0.73
C THR A 49 4.38 -11.25 1.27
N SER A 50 3.27 -11.73 1.83
CA SER A 50 3.09 -13.15 2.20
C SER A 50 2.51 -13.94 1.02
N TYR A 51 1.96 -15.12 1.30
CA TYR A 51 1.29 -15.95 0.30
C TYR A 51 0.19 -15.17 -0.45
N GLY A 52 0.12 -15.33 -1.77
CA GLY A 52 -0.83 -14.62 -2.63
C GLY A 52 -0.40 -13.21 -3.06
N ASP A 53 0.83 -12.81 -2.71
CA ASP A 53 1.51 -11.60 -3.19
C ASP A 53 0.79 -10.28 -2.90
N SER A 54 -0.20 -10.31 -1.99
CA SER A 54 -0.97 -9.13 -1.62
C SER A 54 -0.15 -8.18 -0.75
N PRO A 55 0.00 -6.90 -1.14
CA PRO A 55 0.59 -5.87 -0.27
C PRO A 55 -0.14 -5.70 1.07
N TYR A 56 -1.41 -6.11 1.15
CA TYR A 56 -2.23 -6.04 2.35
C TYR A 56 -2.06 -7.25 3.29
N GLN A 57 -1.28 -8.25 2.88
CA GLN A 57 -0.91 -9.40 3.69
C GLN A 57 0.61 -9.48 3.78
N SER A 58 1.18 -8.88 4.83
CA SER A 58 2.62 -8.79 4.99
C SER A 58 3.17 -9.60 6.16
N PHE A 59 4.42 -10.06 6.01
CA PHE A 59 5.20 -10.66 7.10
C PHE A 59 5.56 -9.67 8.21
N SER A 60 5.57 -8.37 7.94
CA SER A 60 5.78 -7.35 8.96
C SER A 60 5.16 -6.01 8.58
N ILE A 61 4.59 -5.31 9.57
CA ILE A 61 4.12 -3.92 9.40
C ILE A 61 5.24 -2.88 9.37
N HIS A 62 6.48 -3.26 9.69
CA HIS A 62 7.63 -2.34 9.76
C HIS A 62 8.63 -2.55 8.62
N ALA A 63 8.78 -3.78 8.14
CA ALA A 63 9.75 -4.11 7.11
C ALA A 63 9.36 -3.56 5.74
N GLY A 64 10.37 -3.35 4.89
CA GLY A 64 10.22 -3.06 3.48
C GLY A 64 10.44 -4.28 2.60
N ASN A 65 9.72 -4.34 1.48
CA ASN A 65 9.72 -5.48 0.56
C ASN A 65 11.08 -5.61 -0.17
N PRO A 66 11.80 -6.73 0.01
CA PRO A 66 13.10 -6.98 -0.64
C PRO A 66 13.04 -6.92 -2.17
N TYR A 67 11.87 -7.19 -2.78
CA TYR A 67 11.70 -7.21 -4.22
C TYR A 67 11.94 -5.85 -4.88
N PHE A 68 11.72 -4.77 -4.14
CA PHE A 68 11.89 -3.40 -4.64
C PHE A 68 13.32 -2.88 -4.56
N ILE A 69 14.26 -3.64 -3.98
CA ILE A 69 15.68 -3.28 -3.97
C ILE A 69 16.21 -3.28 -5.40
N ASP A 70 16.80 -2.16 -5.79
CA ASP A 70 17.45 -1.94 -7.06
C ASP A 70 18.81 -2.64 -7.11
N LEU A 71 18.98 -3.54 -8.08
CA LEU A 71 20.15 -4.38 -8.21
C LEU A 71 21.33 -3.64 -8.85
N GLU A 72 21.05 -2.69 -9.75
CA GLU A 72 22.08 -1.83 -10.34
C GLU A 72 22.70 -0.89 -9.29
N THR A 73 21.92 -0.44 -8.31
CA THR A 73 22.44 0.31 -7.16
C THR A 73 23.37 -0.55 -6.30
N LEU A 74 23.02 -1.82 -6.06
CA LEU A 74 23.91 -2.75 -5.35
C LEU A 74 25.20 -3.05 -6.14
N GLU A 75 25.13 -3.08 -7.48
CA GLU A 75 26.32 -3.16 -8.33
C GLU A 75 27.19 -1.91 -8.20
N LYS A 76 26.60 -0.71 -8.29
CA LYS A 76 27.32 0.57 -8.13
C LYS A 76 28.00 0.69 -6.76
N ASP A 77 27.37 0.13 -5.72
CA ASP A 77 27.92 0.07 -4.36
C ASP A 77 28.99 -1.04 -4.18
N GLY A 78 29.27 -1.83 -5.22
CA GLY A 78 30.30 -2.88 -5.23
C GLY A 78 29.86 -4.20 -4.58
N TYR A 79 28.57 -4.37 -4.28
CA TYR A 79 28.03 -5.57 -3.66
C TYR A 79 27.61 -6.64 -4.68
N LEU A 80 27.29 -6.24 -5.91
CA LEU A 80 26.98 -7.15 -7.02
C LEU A 80 27.90 -6.87 -8.22
N LYS A 81 27.96 -7.85 -9.12
CA LYS A 81 28.44 -7.68 -10.50
C LYS A 81 27.28 -7.88 -11.47
N SER A 82 27.34 -7.23 -12.64
CA SER A 82 26.33 -7.33 -13.70
C SER A 82 25.88 -8.78 -14.00
N GLU A 83 26.82 -9.70 -14.17
CA GLU A 83 26.54 -11.11 -14.53
C GLU A 83 25.75 -11.88 -13.45
N GLU A 84 25.72 -11.38 -12.20
CA GLU A 84 25.06 -12.08 -11.09
C GLU A 84 23.55 -11.83 -11.02
N TYR A 85 23.03 -10.93 -11.86
CA TYR A 85 21.61 -10.61 -11.88
C TYR A 85 21.05 -10.26 -13.26
N LYS A 86 21.87 -9.77 -14.21
CA LYS A 86 21.39 -9.44 -15.57
C LYS A 86 21.12 -10.67 -16.42
N ASP A 87 21.82 -11.77 -16.16
CA ASP A 87 21.69 -13.01 -16.94
C ASP A 87 20.51 -13.88 -16.47
N ILE A 88 19.81 -13.47 -15.42
CA ILE A 88 18.62 -14.16 -14.90
C ILE A 88 17.41 -13.78 -15.76
N GLN A 89 16.63 -14.78 -16.18
CA GLN A 89 15.32 -14.55 -16.77
C GLN A 89 14.32 -14.26 -15.65
N TRP A 90 13.98 -12.99 -15.45
CA TRP A 90 13.12 -12.53 -14.33
C TRP A 90 11.61 -12.69 -14.54
N GLY A 91 11.19 -13.23 -15.68
CA GLY A 91 9.80 -13.47 -16.05
C GLY A 91 9.65 -13.66 -17.56
N GLU A 92 8.47 -14.05 -17.99
CA GLU A 92 8.16 -14.28 -19.41
C GLU A 92 7.57 -13.04 -20.09
N GLU A 93 6.78 -12.24 -19.36
CA GLU A 93 6.03 -11.10 -19.89
C GLU A 93 6.47 -9.78 -19.24
N LYS A 94 6.77 -8.76 -20.05
CA LYS A 94 7.20 -7.45 -19.51
C LYS A 94 6.10 -6.72 -18.73
N GLY A 95 4.84 -6.86 -19.16
CA GLY A 95 3.67 -6.21 -18.55
C GLY A 95 3.12 -6.90 -17.30
N SER A 96 3.76 -7.98 -16.83
CA SER A 96 3.26 -8.81 -15.73
C SER A 96 4.39 -9.20 -14.78
N VAL A 97 4.16 -9.15 -13.47
CA VAL A 97 5.09 -9.68 -12.46
C VAL A 97 4.94 -11.19 -12.37
N ASP A 98 6.03 -11.93 -12.52
CA ASP A 98 6.09 -13.33 -12.14
C ASP A 98 6.67 -13.50 -10.72
N TYR A 99 5.79 -13.45 -9.72
CA TYR A 99 6.20 -13.53 -8.32
C TYR A 99 6.93 -14.83 -7.95
N GLY A 100 6.63 -15.94 -8.63
CA GLY A 100 7.34 -17.21 -8.42
C GLY A 100 8.79 -17.09 -8.86
N THR A 101 9.00 -16.62 -10.09
CA THR A 101 10.35 -16.37 -10.62
C THR A 101 11.11 -15.33 -9.78
N ILE A 102 10.46 -14.26 -9.30
CA ILE A 102 11.08 -13.30 -8.38
C ILE A 102 11.54 -14.00 -7.10
N TYR A 103 10.64 -14.74 -6.43
CA TYR A 103 10.91 -15.40 -5.14
C TYR A 103 12.09 -16.38 -5.23
N GLU A 104 12.17 -17.17 -6.30
CA GLU A 104 13.23 -18.17 -6.49
C GLU A 104 14.62 -17.56 -6.69
N ASN A 105 14.70 -16.36 -7.27
CA ASN A 105 15.97 -15.77 -7.71
C ASN A 105 16.46 -14.64 -6.78
N ILE A 106 15.56 -13.76 -6.33
CA ILE A 106 15.95 -12.49 -5.69
C ILE A 106 16.77 -12.69 -4.42
N PHE A 107 16.41 -13.67 -3.58
CA PHE A 107 17.11 -13.91 -2.32
C PHE A 107 18.51 -14.49 -2.54
N ASN A 108 18.72 -15.25 -3.63
CA ASN A 108 20.05 -15.74 -3.99
C ASN A 108 20.96 -14.59 -4.41
N VAL A 109 20.44 -13.66 -5.22
CA VAL A 109 21.17 -12.44 -5.60
C VAL A 109 21.50 -11.59 -4.37
N LEU A 110 20.52 -11.34 -3.49
CA LEU A 110 20.75 -10.54 -2.27
C LEU A 110 21.73 -11.21 -1.30
N LYS A 111 21.73 -12.55 -1.20
CA LYS A 111 22.75 -13.28 -0.40
C LYS A 111 24.15 -13.10 -0.95
N THR A 112 24.29 -13.04 -2.28
CA THR A 112 25.57 -12.72 -2.94
C THR A 112 26.02 -11.30 -2.61
N ALA A 113 25.10 -10.33 -2.64
CA ALA A 113 25.36 -8.95 -2.20
C ALA A 113 25.82 -8.89 -0.74
N HIS A 114 25.11 -9.58 0.16
CA HIS A 114 25.43 -9.64 1.59
C HIS A 114 26.82 -10.22 1.86
N LYS A 115 27.24 -11.26 1.14
CA LYS A 115 28.60 -11.83 1.27
C LYS A 115 29.70 -10.81 0.98
N ARG A 116 29.50 -9.90 0.02
CA ARG A 116 30.46 -8.82 -0.26
C ARG A 116 30.34 -7.70 0.77
N PHE A 117 29.12 -7.31 1.11
CA PHE A 117 28.83 -6.32 2.14
C PHE A 117 29.52 -6.65 3.48
N ARG A 118 29.49 -7.91 3.94
CA ARG A 118 30.12 -8.33 5.20
C ARG A 118 31.64 -8.09 5.27
N LYS A 119 32.32 -7.98 4.13
CA LYS A 119 33.77 -7.71 4.09
C LYS A 119 34.10 -6.25 4.36
N ASP A 120 33.21 -5.34 3.96
CA ASP A 120 33.34 -3.90 4.17
C ASP A 120 31.94 -3.28 4.38
N PRO A 121 31.34 -3.43 5.57
CA PRO A 121 29.99 -2.95 5.83
C PRO A 121 29.91 -1.43 5.74
N ALA A 122 28.83 -0.93 5.14
CA ALA A 122 28.59 0.52 5.07
C ALA A 122 28.54 1.15 6.48
N LYS A 123 29.16 2.33 6.64
CA LYS A 123 29.28 3.02 7.96
C LYS A 123 27.96 3.22 8.69
N GLY A 124 26.84 3.37 7.95
CA GLY A 124 25.51 3.59 8.52
C GLY A 124 24.80 2.32 9.01
N TYR A 125 25.32 1.13 8.71
CA TYR A 125 24.64 -0.14 8.95
C TYR A 125 24.38 -0.42 10.43
N VAL A 126 25.43 -0.37 11.26
CA VAL A 126 25.32 -0.62 12.71
C VAL A 126 24.34 0.35 13.35
N LYS A 127 24.39 1.64 12.95
CA LYS A 127 23.44 2.64 13.44
C LYS A 127 22.01 2.31 13.03
N PHE A 128 21.79 1.92 11.77
CA PHE A 128 20.46 1.53 11.30
C PHE A 128 19.89 0.35 12.09
N VAL A 129 20.68 -0.70 12.32
CA VAL A 129 20.26 -1.86 13.10
C VAL A 129 19.92 -1.46 14.54
N LEU A 130 20.75 -0.62 15.18
CA LEU A 130 20.51 -0.15 16.55
C LEU A 130 19.27 0.75 16.66
N ASP A 131 19.05 1.64 15.70
CA ASP A 131 17.87 2.51 15.63
C ASP A 131 16.57 1.69 15.44
N ASN A 132 16.67 0.51 14.82
CA ASN A 132 15.53 -0.36 14.49
C ASN A 132 15.44 -1.64 15.34
N LYS A 133 16.23 -1.74 16.40
CA LYS A 133 16.36 -2.95 17.25
C LYS A 133 15.05 -3.50 17.81
N ASN A 134 14.00 -2.66 17.91
CA ASN A 134 12.71 -3.03 18.47
C ASN A 134 11.87 -3.94 17.55
N TRP A 135 12.23 -4.04 16.26
CA TRP A 135 11.50 -4.89 15.31
C TRP A 135 12.44 -5.71 14.41
N ILE A 136 13.62 -5.17 14.08
CA ILE A 136 14.47 -5.76 13.03
C ILE A 136 15.03 -7.14 13.39
N TYR A 137 15.35 -7.38 14.66
CA TYR A 137 15.87 -8.68 15.10
C TYR A 137 14.79 -9.76 15.12
N ASP A 138 13.59 -9.42 15.59
CA ASP A 138 12.45 -10.35 15.57
C ASP A 138 12.05 -10.64 14.12
N TYR A 139 12.04 -9.63 13.25
CA TYR A 139 11.80 -9.81 11.82
C TYR A 139 12.87 -10.69 11.17
N GLY A 140 14.15 -10.42 11.43
CA GLY A 140 15.25 -11.20 10.90
C GLY A 140 15.20 -12.67 11.33
N LEU A 141 14.87 -12.93 12.60
CA LEU A 141 14.71 -14.28 13.12
C LEU A 141 13.48 -14.96 12.53
N PHE A 142 12.35 -14.26 12.46
CA PHE A 142 11.12 -14.78 11.85
C PHE A 142 11.37 -15.23 10.41
N MET A 143 12.02 -14.39 9.60
CA MET A 143 12.31 -14.70 8.21
C MET A 143 13.37 -15.82 8.09
N ALA A 144 14.40 -15.82 8.94
CA ALA A 144 15.38 -16.91 8.96
C ALA A 144 14.71 -18.27 9.27
N LEU A 145 13.86 -18.32 10.30
CA LEU A 145 13.09 -19.51 10.64
C LEU A 145 12.13 -19.92 9.53
N LYS A 146 11.45 -18.95 8.89
CA LYS A 146 10.56 -19.22 7.78
C LYS A 146 11.28 -19.92 6.63
N PHE A 147 12.45 -19.43 6.24
CA PHE A 147 13.27 -20.07 5.19
C PHE A 147 13.80 -21.43 5.64
N ALA A 148 14.25 -21.57 6.89
CA ALA A 148 14.71 -22.85 7.44
C ALA A 148 13.61 -23.92 7.46
N HIS A 149 12.35 -23.52 7.55
CA HIS A 149 11.17 -24.39 7.52
C HIS A 149 10.54 -24.53 6.13
N GLY A 150 11.24 -24.13 5.06
CA GLY A 150 10.75 -24.27 3.68
C GLY A 150 9.53 -23.39 3.38
N GLY A 151 9.43 -22.22 4.00
CA GLY A 151 8.37 -21.25 3.78
C GLY A 151 7.12 -21.45 4.65
N LYS A 152 7.06 -22.50 5.48
CA LYS A 152 5.92 -22.76 6.38
C LYS A 152 5.60 -21.57 7.28
N ALA A 153 4.31 -21.40 7.56
CA ALA A 153 3.86 -20.34 8.46
C ALA A 153 4.30 -20.61 9.90
N TRP A 154 4.44 -19.56 10.73
CA TRP A 154 4.98 -19.72 12.09
C TRP A 154 4.15 -20.64 12.98
N TYR A 155 2.85 -20.74 12.72
CA TYR A 155 1.93 -21.63 13.44
C TYR A 155 2.07 -23.11 13.04
N GLU A 156 2.95 -23.43 12.09
CA GLU A 156 3.33 -24.79 11.68
C GLU A 156 4.74 -25.21 12.14
N TRP A 157 5.48 -24.31 12.79
CA TRP A 157 6.79 -24.62 13.36
C TRP A 157 6.68 -25.51 14.61
N GLU A 158 7.79 -26.05 15.07
CA GLU A 158 7.82 -26.84 16.29
C GLU A 158 7.34 -26.02 17.49
N GLU A 159 6.65 -26.71 18.41
CA GLU A 159 5.88 -26.07 19.48
C GLU A 159 6.67 -25.03 20.30
N PRO A 160 7.96 -25.24 20.67
CA PRO A 160 8.72 -24.22 21.37
C PRO A 160 8.90 -22.90 20.60
N LEU A 161 9.09 -22.95 19.27
CA LEU A 161 9.23 -21.76 18.42
C LEU A 161 7.87 -21.15 18.09
N LYS A 162 6.89 -21.97 17.71
CA LYS A 162 5.50 -21.54 17.48
C LYS A 162 4.95 -20.77 18.68
N MET A 163 5.22 -21.26 19.89
CA MET A 163 4.75 -20.64 21.14
C MET A 163 5.66 -19.51 21.65
N HIS A 164 6.64 -19.08 20.84
CA HIS A 164 7.59 -18.02 21.15
C HIS A 164 8.24 -18.19 22.54
N LYS A 165 8.66 -19.42 22.87
CA LYS A 165 9.25 -19.73 24.18
C LYS A 165 10.64 -19.12 24.27
N GLY A 166 10.85 -18.25 25.26
CA GLY A 166 12.09 -17.45 25.36
C GLY A 166 13.41 -18.25 25.32
N LYS A 167 13.47 -19.49 25.79
CA LYS A 167 14.67 -20.34 25.65
C LYS A 167 14.88 -20.80 24.20
N ALA A 168 13.82 -21.23 23.51
CA ALA A 168 13.89 -21.69 22.14
C ALA A 168 14.20 -20.54 21.18
N VAL A 169 13.52 -19.39 21.35
CA VAL A 169 13.78 -18.17 20.57
C VAL A 169 15.22 -17.69 20.73
N LYS A 170 15.75 -17.66 21.96
CA LYS A 170 17.17 -17.28 22.21
C LYS A 170 18.17 -18.27 21.61
N GLN A 171 17.83 -19.55 21.55
CA GLN A 171 18.70 -20.55 20.94
C GLN A 171 18.67 -20.40 19.41
N ALA A 172 17.49 -20.32 18.81
CA ALA A 172 17.33 -20.06 17.38
C ALA A 172 18.02 -18.76 16.95
N ALA A 173 17.93 -17.68 17.74
CA ALA A 173 18.64 -16.44 17.45
C ALA A 173 20.17 -16.60 17.38
N LYS A 174 20.75 -17.57 18.10
CA LYS A 174 22.18 -17.90 18.00
C LYS A 174 22.46 -18.78 16.79
N ASP A 175 21.63 -19.78 16.57
CA ASP A 175 21.80 -20.76 15.50
C ASP A 175 21.64 -20.12 14.11
N TYR A 176 20.79 -19.10 14.00
CA TYR A 176 20.49 -18.35 12.77
C TYR A 176 21.08 -16.93 12.76
N ALA A 177 22.15 -16.66 13.53
CA ALA A 177 22.71 -15.31 13.64
C ALA A 177 23.16 -14.71 12.29
N ASP A 178 23.76 -15.52 11.41
CA ASP A 178 24.18 -15.11 10.07
C ASP A 178 22.97 -14.80 9.16
N ASP A 179 21.89 -15.56 9.25
CA ASP A 179 20.65 -15.32 8.51
C ASP A 179 19.92 -14.07 9.02
N ILE A 180 19.95 -13.82 10.33
CA ILE A 180 19.42 -12.58 10.92
C ILE A 180 20.21 -11.37 10.40
N ASP A 181 21.54 -11.45 10.33
CA ASP A 181 22.38 -10.40 9.75
C ASP A 181 22.08 -10.18 8.26
N PHE A 182 21.80 -11.24 7.50
CA PHE A 182 21.34 -11.13 6.11
C PHE A 182 20.04 -10.31 6.01
N TRP A 183 19.04 -10.60 6.84
CA TRP A 183 17.78 -9.85 6.83
C TRP A 183 17.93 -8.41 7.32
N CYS A 184 18.81 -8.16 8.28
CA CYS A 184 19.20 -6.80 8.69
C CYS A 184 19.82 -6.02 7.52
N PHE A 185 20.73 -6.64 6.76
CA PHE A 185 21.31 -6.06 5.54
C PHE A 185 20.25 -5.74 4.49
N VAL A 186 19.33 -6.68 4.21
CA VAL A 186 18.24 -6.47 3.25
C VAL A 186 17.40 -5.25 3.63
N GLN A 187 17.03 -5.13 4.91
CA GLN A 187 16.27 -3.97 5.38
C GLN A 187 17.09 -2.68 5.33
N TYR A 188 18.40 -2.74 5.65
CA TYR A 188 19.28 -1.58 5.53
C TYR A 188 19.33 -1.05 4.08
N GLU A 189 19.55 -1.94 3.12
CA GLU A 189 19.60 -1.59 1.70
C GLU A 189 18.25 -1.06 1.19
N TYR A 190 17.15 -1.70 1.58
CA TYR A 190 15.81 -1.22 1.28
C TYR A 190 15.60 0.22 1.77
N PHE A 191 15.82 0.48 3.07
CA PHE A 191 15.56 1.81 3.63
C PHE A 191 16.57 2.86 3.15
N LYS A 192 17.80 2.48 2.81
CA LYS A 192 18.79 3.36 2.19
C LYS A 192 18.30 3.86 0.83
N GLN A 193 17.84 2.93 -0.02
CA GLN A 193 17.32 3.28 -1.34
C GLN A 193 15.99 4.04 -1.25
N TRP A 194 15.07 3.59 -0.40
CA TRP A 194 13.77 4.24 -0.20
C TRP A 194 13.91 5.70 0.25
N LYS A 195 14.76 5.96 1.26
CA LYS A 195 15.00 7.33 1.75
C LYS A 195 15.54 8.24 0.66
N LYS A 196 16.37 7.72 -0.25
CA LYS A 196 16.92 8.48 -1.37
C LYS A 196 15.85 8.81 -2.40
N LEU A 197 15.00 7.84 -2.76
CA LEU A 197 13.87 8.03 -3.68
C LEU A 197 12.82 9.00 -3.09
N LYS A 198 12.38 8.80 -1.84
CA LYS A 198 11.44 9.70 -1.16
C LYS A 198 11.99 11.12 -1.09
N LYS A 199 13.27 11.29 -0.74
CA LYS A 199 13.91 12.60 -0.75
C LYS A 199 13.88 13.23 -2.15
N TYR A 200 14.19 12.48 -3.20
CA TYR A 200 14.14 12.98 -4.58
C TYR A 200 12.73 13.43 -4.99
N ALA A 201 11.71 12.63 -4.68
CA ALA A 201 10.30 12.98 -4.88
C ALA A 201 9.94 14.28 -4.14
N ASN A 202 10.28 14.37 -2.86
CA ASN A 202 9.98 15.54 -2.03
C ASN A 202 10.72 16.80 -2.51
N ASP A 203 11.98 16.69 -2.92
CA ASP A 203 12.76 17.81 -3.48
C ASP A 203 12.15 18.33 -4.80
N LYS A 204 11.41 17.47 -5.52
CA LYS A 204 10.63 17.82 -6.72
C LYS A 204 9.20 18.30 -6.41
N GLY A 205 8.84 18.39 -5.13
CA GLY A 205 7.50 18.77 -4.69
C GLY A 205 6.45 17.66 -4.80
N ILE A 206 6.86 16.41 -5.00
CA ILE A 206 6.00 15.23 -5.07
C ILE A 206 5.97 14.55 -3.70
N LYS A 207 4.81 14.54 -3.05
CA LYS A 207 4.58 13.79 -1.81
C LYS A 207 4.22 12.34 -2.10
N ILE A 208 4.72 11.40 -1.31
CA ILE A 208 4.34 9.99 -1.39
C ILE A 208 3.14 9.75 -0.47
N ILE A 209 2.00 9.39 -1.06
CA ILE A 209 0.83 8.87 -0.36
C ILE A 209 1.01 7.35 -0.25
N GLY A 210 1.28 6.89 0.97
CA GLY A 210 1.31 5.47 1.27
C GLY A 210 0.00 4.94 1.81
N ASP A 211 0.08 3.71 2.24
CA ASP A 211 -1.09 2.91 2.61
C ASP A 211 -0.71 1.88 3.66
N ILE A 212 -1.57 1.70 4.66
CA ILE A 212 -1.43 0.64 5.65
C ILE A 212 -2.77 -0.10 5.81
N PRO A 213 -2.78 -1.45 5.72
CA PRO A 213 -3.97 -2.24 6.06
C PRO A 213 -4.36 -1.99 7.51
N ILE A 214 -5.65 -2.01 7.88
CA ILE A 214 -5.99 -1.96 9.31
C ILE A 214 -5.40 -3.18 10.06
N TYR A 215 -5.50 -4.38 9.49
CA TYR A 215 -5.07 -5.62 10.15
C TYR A 215 -3.67 -6.08 9.74
N CYS A 216 -3.04 -6.88 10.59
CA CYS A 216 -1.83 -7.65 10.26
C CYS A 216 -2.21 -8.99 9.62
N ALA A 217 -1.31 -9.59 8.83
CA ALA A 217 -1.50 -10.98 8.42
C ALA A 217 -1.34 -11.93 9.62
N TYR A 218 -2.04 -13.07 9.61
CA TYR A 218 -1.89 -14.08 10.67
C TYR A 218 -0.46 -14.63 10.71
N ASP A 219 0.10 -14.98 9.55
CA ASP A 219 1.51 -15.36 9.39
C ASP A 219 2.41 -14.12 9.29
N SER A 220 2.62 -13.43 10.42
CA SER A 220 3.49 -12.25 10.52
C SER A 220 4.31 -12.26 11.80
N VAL A 221 5.43 -11.54 11.79
CA VAL A 221 6.29 -11.39 12.97
C VAL A 221 5.54 -10.73 14.12
N GLU A 222 4.64 -9.78 13.85
CA GLU A 222 3.92 -9.09 14.93
C GLU A 222 2.96 -10.02 15.67
N VAL A 223 2.28 -10.93 14.97
CA VAL A 223 1.40 -11.93 15.60
C VAL A 223 2.21 -12.98 16.35
N TRP A 224 3.36 -13.40 15.78
CA TRP A 224 4.24 -14.41 16.39
C TRP A 224 4.95 -13.88 17.65
N ALA A 225 5.55 -12.69 17.58
CA ALA A 225 6.37 -12.12 18.65
C ALA A 225 5.55 -11.40 19.73
N THR A 226 4.38 -10.85 19.39
CA THR A 226 3.52 -10.09 20.32
C THR A 226 2.06 -10.57 20.33
N PRO A 227 1.81 -11.87 20.56
CA PRO A 227 0.48 -12.47 20.42
C PRO A 227 -0.58 -11.90 21.39
N GLU A 228 -0.18 -11.23 22.46
CA GLU A 228 -1.06 -10.61 23.45
C GLU A 228 -1.94 -9.48 22.88
N TYR A 229 -1.52 -8.87 21.76
CA TYR A 229 -2.26 -7.83 21.05
C TYR A 229 -3.41 -8.37 20.18
N PHE A 230 -3.54 -9.70 20.06
CA PHE A 230 -4.47 -10.35 19.15
C PHE A 230 -5.41 -11.32 19.90
N TYR A 231 -6.62 -11.51 19.37
CA TYR A 231 -7.58 -12.51 19.87
C TYR A 231 -7.21 -13.91 19.40
N LEU A 232 -6.25 -14.52 20.10
CA LEU A 232 -5.78 -15.88 19.86
C LEU A 232 -6.15 -16.81 21.02
N ASP A 233 -6.36 -18.08 20.73
CA ASP A 233 -6.56 -19.12 21.72
C ASP A 233 -5.23 -19.59 22.36
N LYS A 234 -5.31 -20.62 23.21
CA LYS A 234 -4.15 -21.19 23.90
C LYS A 234 -3.12 -21.84 22.96
N GLU A 235 -3.53 -22.25 21.75
CA GLU A 235 -2.68 -22.82 20.70
C GLU A 235 -2.21 -21.76 19.70
N LYS A 236 -2.50 -20.49 19.98
CA LYS A 236 -2.22 -19.31 19.16
C LYS A 236 -3.03 -19.23 17.86
N LYS A 237 -4.13 -19.98 17.73
CA LYS A 237 -5.07 -19.86 16.60
C LYS A 237 -5.99 -18.66 16.80
N PRO A 238 -6.41 -17.95 15.74
CA PRO A 238 -7.42 -16.91 15.86
C PRO A 238 -8.72 -17.48 16.44
N ILE A 239 -9.34 -16.75 17.37
CA ILE A 239 -10.70 -17.09 17.85
C ILE A 239 -11.72 -16.64 16.80
N GLU A 240 -11.51 -15.43 16.30
CA GLU A 240 -12.29 -14.79 15.25
C GLU A 240 -11.32 -14.07 14.29
N VAL A 241 -11.78 -13.89 13.06
CA VAL A 241 -11.03 -13.25 11.99
C VAL A 241 -11.79 -12.09 11.37
N ALA A 242 -11.05 -11.22 10.72
CA ALA A 242 -11.57 -10.05 10.04
C ALA A 242 -12.29 -10.39 8.73
N GLY A 243 -13.20 -9.51 8.36
CA GLY A 243 -13.92 -9.52 7.10
C GLY A 243 -14.94 -8.40 7.02
N CYS A 244 -15.83 -8.50 6.04
CA CYS A 244 -17.00 -7.66 5.88
C CYS A 244 -18.27 -8.52 5.74
N PRO A 245 -19.42 -8.08 6.26
CA PRO A 245 -20.68 -8.78 6.04
C PRO A 245 -21.07 -8.79 4.56
N PRO A 246 -22.05 -9.61 4.17
CA PRO A 246 -22.70 -9.50 2.87
C PRO A 246 -23.17 -8.09 2.55
N ASP A 247 -22.92 -7.66 1.31
CA ASP A 247 -23.33 -6.36 0.79
C ASP A 247 -23.73 -6.46 -0.70
N CYS A 248 -23.96 -5.33 -1.37
CA CYS A 248 -24.34 -5.29 -2.78
C CYS A 248 -23.22 -5.73 -3.74
N PHE A 249 -21.97 -5.85 -3.27
CA PHE A 249 -20.82 -6.31 -4.05
C PHE A 249 -20.51 -7.80 -3.81
N SER A 250 -20.86 -8.32 -2.63
CA SER A 250 -20.58 -9.71 -2.24
C SER A 250 -21.73 -10.34 -1.47
N GLU A 251 -22.39 -11.32 -2.09
CA GLU A 251 -23.52 -12.05 -1.48
C GLU A 251 -23.13 -12.83 -0.21
N ASP A 252 -21.88 -13.31 -0.16
CA ASP A 252 -21.32 -14.07 0.96
C ASP A 252 -20.57 -13.18 1.97
N GLY A 253 -20.39 -11.90 1.65
CA GLY A 253 -19.45 -11.02 2.31
C GLY A 253 -17.99 -11.41 2.02
N GLN A 254 -17.05 -10.72 2.64
CA GLN A 254 -15.63 -10.93 2.41
C GLN A 254 -14.98 -11.54 3.65
N LEU A 255 -14.30 -12.68 3.50
CA LEU A 255 -13.53 -13.31 4.56
C LEU A 255 -12.04 -13.04 4.34
N TRP A 256 -11.48 -12.09 5.09
CA TRP A 256 -10.08 -11.69 4.91
C TRP A 256 -9.10 -12.57 5.70
N GLY A 257 -9.56 -13.16 6.81
CA GLY A 257 -8.79 -14.15 7.58
C GLY A 257 -7.75 -13.56 8.54
N ASN A 258 -7.61 -12.24 8.61
CA ASN A 258 -6.68 -11.59 9.55
C ASN A 258 -7.11 -11.79 11.01
N PRO A 259 -6.18 -11.95 11.97
CA PRO A 259 -6.52 -11.97 13.38
C PRO A 259 -6.99 -10.61 13.86
N LEU A 260 -7.97 -10.61 14.77
CA LEU A 260 -8.55 -9.39 15.33
C LEU A 260 -7.73 -8.87 16.52
N TYR A 261 -7.72 -7.54 16.70
CA TYR A 261 -6.99 -6.89 17.77
C TYR A 261 -7.71 -6.97 19.12
N ARG A 262 -6.93 -7.19 20.18
CA ARG A 262 -7.35 -6.96 21.57
C ARG A 262 -7.27 -5.49 21.92
N TRP A 263 -8.25 -4.71 21.45
CA TRP A 263 -8.32 -3.28 21.70
C TRP A 263 -8.37 -2.91 23.19
N ASP A 264 -8.89 -3.79 24.04
CA ASP A 264 -8.87 -3.66 25.51
C ASP A 264 -7.45 -3.71 26.07
N TYR A 265 -6.61 -4.61 25.54
CA TYR A 265 -5.21 -4.74 25.92
C TYR A 265 -4.38 -3.57 25.38
N MET A 266 -4.58 -3.22 24.10
CA MET A 266 -3.94 -2.05 23.49
C MET A 266 -4.24 -0.77 24.27
N ALA A 267 -5.48 -0.58 24.73
CA ALA A 267 -5.84 0.58 25.55
C ALA A 267 -5.09 0.61 26.90
N LYS A 268 -4.87 -0.54 27.54
CA LYS A 268 -4.07 -0.65 28.78
C LYS A 268 -2.61 -0.28 28.53
N GLU A 269 -2.06 -0.71 27.40
CA GLU A 269 -0.72 -0.36 26.91
C GLU A 269 -0.67 1.03 26.23
N LYS A 270 -1.71 1.86 26.41
CA LYS A 270 -1.80 3.24 25.88
C LYS A 270 -1.58 3.33 24.37
N TYR A 271 -1.97 2.28 23.66
CA TYR A 271 -1.87 2.14 22.21
C TYR A 271 -0.43 2.18 21.65
N VAL A 272 0.59 1.85 22.46
CA VAL A 272 2.00 1.91 22.04
C VAL A 272 2.27 1.18 20.73
N TRP A 273 1.67 0.00 20.54
CA TRP A 273 1.82 -0.81 19.33
C TRP A 273 1.38 -0.05 18.06
N TRP A 274 0.19 0.56 18.09
CA TRP A 274 -0.33 1.32 16.95
C TRP A 274 0.39 2.66 16.74
N ILE A 275 0.83 3.29 17.83
CA ILE A 275 1.63 4.51 17.76
C ILE A 275 2.95 4.23 17.03
N GLU A 276 3.65 3.14 17.37
CA GLU A 276 4.90 2.77 16.71
C GLU A 276 4.68 2.37 15.24
N ARG A 277 3.59 1.65 14.94
CA ARG A 277 3.19 1.35 13.56
C ARG A 277 3.02 2.62 12.73
N ILE A 278 2.25 3.59 13.25
CA ILE A 278 2.01 4.87 12.57
C ILE A 278 3.32 5.66 12.44
N ARG A 279 4.17 5.68 13.48
CA ARG A 279 5.49 6.32 13.40
C ARG A 279 6.32 5.75 12.25
N THR A 280 6.42 4.42 12.12
CA THR A 280 7.14 3.78 11.02
C THR A 280 6.50 4.11 9.66
N ALA A 281 5.17 4.12 9.56
CA ALA A 281 4.49 4.49 8.31
C ALA A 281 4.87 5.91 7.85
N PHE A 282 4.96 6.88 8.77
CA PHE A 282 5.38 8.26 8.45
C PHE A 282 6.89 8.45 8.22
N GLU A 283 7.73 7.47 8.58
CA GLU A 283 9.12 7.43 8.11
C GLU A 283 9.17 7.06 6.63
N ILE A 284 8.27 6.17 6.20
CA ILE A 284 8.18 5.68 4.82
C ILE A 284 7.43 6.68 3.93
N TYR A 285 6.31 7.23 4.37
CA TYR A 285 5.39 8.03 3.56
C TYR A 285 5.29 9.47 4.05
N ASP A 286 4.75 10.37 3.23
CA ASP A 286 4.45 11.76 3.62
C ASP A 286 2.99 11.90 4.09
N THR A 287 2.11 11.11 3.49
CA THR A 287 0.69 10.99 3.81
C THR A 287 0.35 9.50 3.90
N VAL A 288 -0.49 9.09 4.85
CA VAL A 288 -0.83 7.67 5.06
C VAL A 288 -2.33 7.46 4.90
N ARG A 289 -2.75 6.68 3.89
CA ARG A 289 -4.08 6.08 3.85
C ARG A 289 -4.14 4.95 4.87
N ILE A 290 -5.15 4.96 5.73
CA ILE A 290 -5.43 3.81 6.60
C ILE A 290 -6.66 3.13 6.04
N ASP A 291 -6.42 1.92 5.53
CA ASP A 291 -7.43 1.04 4.97
C ASP A 291 -8.48 0.64 6.03
N HIS A 292 -9.72 0.44 5.59
CA HIS A 292 -10.86 0.05 6.42
C HIS A 292 -10.99 0.89 7.70
N PHE A 293 -10.91 2.23 7.57
CA PHE A 293 -10.87 3.14 8.71
C PHE A 293 -12.11 3.02 9.59
N ARG A 294 -13.26 2.67 9.00
CA ARG A 294 -14.49 2.39 9.75
C ARG A 294 -14.31 1.32 10.84
N GLY A 295 -13.33 0.41 10.67
CA GLY A 295 -12.90 -0.61 11.61
C GLY A 295 -12.54 -0.09 13.01
N PHE A 296 -12.13 1.18 13.11
CA PHE A 296 -11.83 1.80 14.40
C PHE A 296 -13.09 2.17 15.21
N GLU A 297 -14.25 2.36 14.58
CA GLU A 297 -15.51 2.58 15.30
C GLU A 297 -16.10 1.24 15.75
N SER A 298 -16.25 0.33 14.79
CA SER A 298 -16.65 -1.05 15.00
C SER A 298 -16.03 -1.91 13.92
N TYR A 299 -15.88 -3.21 14.11
CA TYR A 299 -15.32 -4.12 13.11
C TYR A 299 -16.12 -5.42 13.09
N TYR A 300 -16.12 -6.09 11.94
CA TYR A 300 -16.90 -7.31 11.76
C TYR A 300 -16.04 -8.52 12.10
N CYS A 301 -16.54 -9.34 13.04
CA CYS A 301 -15.87 -10.51 13.58
C CYS A 301 -16.51 -11.76 13.00
N ILE A 302 -15.73 -12.64 12.39
CA ILE A 302 -16.19 -13.90 11.83
C ILE A 302 -15.51 -15.04 12.60
N PRO A 303 -16.25 -16.06 13.08
CA PRO A 303 -15.64 -17.21 13.74
C PRO A 303 -14.53 -17.85 12.90
N TYR A 304 -13.38 -18.13 13.52
CA TYR A 304 -12.27 -18.78 12.80
C TYR A 304 -12.69 -20.16 12.26
N GLY A 305 -12.33 -20.45 11.01
CA GLY A 305 -12.74 -21.67 10.30
C GLY A 305 -14.11 -21.61 9.63
N ALA A 306 -14.83 -20.48 9.71
CA ALA A 306 -16.04 -20.29 8.91
C ALA A 306 -15.71 -20.29 7.41
N PRO A 307 -16.59 -20.85 6.55
CA PRO A 307 -16.36 -20.90 5.10
C PRO A 307 -16.60 -19.55 4.40
N ASN A 308 -17.33 -18.63 5.04
CA ASN A 308 -17.65 -17.30 4.52
C ASN A 308 -17.99 -16.32 5.66
N ALA A 309 -18.29 -15.07 5.30
CA ALA A 309 -18.54 -13.98 6.24
C ALA A 309 -20.01 -13.83 6.67
N ARG A 310 -20.92 -14.70 6.22
CA ARG A 310 -22.36 -14.55 6.51
C ARG A 310 -22.72 -14.62 8.01
N LYS A 311 -21.93 -15.35 8.80
CA LYS A 311 -22.18 -15.60 10.23
C LYS A 311 -21.18 -14.87 11.13
N GLY A 312 -21.02 -13.58 10.94
CA GLY A 312 -20.24 -12.73 11.82
C GLY A 312 -21.10 -11.79 12.68
N HIS A 313 -20.44 -10.96 13.48
CA HIS A 313 -21.09 -9.92 14.28
C HIS A 313 -20.21 -8.67 14.37
N TRP A 314 -20.84 -7.52 14.66
CA TRP A 314 -20.12 -6.27 14.83
C TRP A 314 -19.62 -6.12 16.28
N SER A 315 -18.32 -5.93 16.45
CA SER A 315 -17.68 -5.56 17.72
C SER A 315 -17.20 -4.12 17.72
N LYS A 316 -17.08 -3.50 18.89
CA LYS A 316 -16.68 -2.09 19.00
C LYS A 316 -15.15 -1.93 18.94
N GLY A 317 -14.69 -1.00 18.10
CA GLY A 317 -13.29 -0.59 18.03
C GLY A 317 -12.91 0.47 19.09
N PRO A 318 -11.66 1.00 19.04
CA PRO A 318 -11.14 1.97 19.99
C PRO A 318 -11.73 3.37 19.84
N ASP A 319 -12.37 3.67 18.70
CA ASP A 319 -12.87 4.99 18.32
C ASP A 319 -11.71 6.03 18.37
N MET A 320 -12.02 7.30 18.61
CA MET A 320 -11.06 8.38 18.71
C MET A 320 -10.03 8.26 19.84
N LYS A 321 -10.12 7.25 20.73
CA LYS A 321 -9.13 7.07 21.81
C LYS A 321 -7.74 6.78 21.24
N LEU A 322 -7.66 5.98 20.18
CA LEU A 322 -6.41 5.68 19.51
C LEU A 322 -5.81 6.94 18.89
N PHE A 323 -6.55 7.64 18.05
CA PHE A 323 -6.05 8.82 17.33
C PHE A 323 -5.70 9.99 18.27
N LYS A 324 -6.41 10.13 19.40
CA LYS A 324 -6.00 11.07 20.46
C LYS A 324 -4.67 10.69 21.11
N ALA A 325 -4.36 9.40 21.24
CA ALA A 325 -3.07 8.93 21.75
C ALA A 325 -1.96 9.15 20.73
N VAL A 326 -2.24 8.88 19.45
CA VAL A 326 -1.34 9.17 18.31
C VAL A 326 -1.01 10.66 18.27
N ASN A 327 -2.02 11.55 18.23
CA ASN A 327 -1.79 12.99 18.14
C ASN A 327 -0.99 13.54 19.33
N ARG A 328 -1.22 13.00 20.53
CA ARG A 328 -0.45 13.37 21.73
C ARG A 328 1.03 13.00 21.62
N LYS A 329 1.34 11.89 20.95
CA LYS A 329 2.69 11.32 20.93
C LYS A 329 3.49 11.73 19.69
N LEU A 330 2.84 11.85 18.54
CA LEU A 330 3.46 12.09 17.23
C LEU A 330 3.10 13.45 16.63
N GLY A 331 2.15 14.18 17.22
CA GLY A 331 1.61 15.41 16.63
C GLY A 331 0.52 15.13 15.61
N GLU A 332 0.06 16.18 14.93
CA GLU A 332 -0.88 16.04 13.82
C GLU A 332 -0.17 15.43 12.60
N LEU A 333 -0.81 14.43 12.01
CA LEU A 333 -0.28 13.63 10.93
C LEU A 333 -1.24 13.68 9.73
N ASP A 334 -0.68 13.67 8.51
CA ASP A 334 -1.45 13.69 7.26
C ASP A 334 -2.00 12.30 6.97
N ILE A 335 -3.18 11.99 7.51
CA ILE A 335 -3.86 10.70 7.40
C ILE A 335 -5.06 10.84 6.47
N ILE A 336 -5.28 9.83 5.62
CA ILE A 336 -6.48 9.67 4.80
C ILE A 336 -7.29 8.51 5.38
N ALA A 337 -8.57 8.73 5.63
CA ALA A 337 -9.48 7.68 6.06
C ALA A 337 -10.09 6.99 4.82
N GLU A 338 -9.81 5.71 4.65
CA GLU A 338 -10.60 4.87 3.73
C GLU A 338 -11.95 4.60 4.39
N ASP A 339 -12.99 5.29 3.90
CA ASP A 339 -14.34 5.31 4.46
C ASP A 339 -15.40 4.77 3.48
N LEU A 340 -15.02 3.81 2.64
CA LEU A 340 -15.96 3.14 1.73
C LEU A 340 -16.86 2.16 2.50
N GLY A 341 -17.92 1.71 1.81
CA GLY A 341 -18.89 0.77 2.36
C GLY A 341 -19.96 1.40 3.25
N PHE A 342 -20.56 0.60 4.14
CA PHE A 342 -21.70 1.02 4.94
C PHE A 342 -21.29 1.91 6.13
N LEU A 343 -21.60 3.21 6.03
CA LEU A 343 -21.31 4.21 7.05
C LEU A 343 -22.51 4.41 7.99
N THR A 344 -22.40 3.92 9.22
CA THR A 344 -23.39 4.22 10.26
C THR A 344 -23.25 5.66 10.75
N LYS A 345 -24.28 6.22 11.40
CA LYS A 345 -24.21 7.54 12.05
C LYS A 345 -23.04 7.67 13.05
N LYS A 346 -22.62 6.56 13.67
CA LYS A 346 -21.49 6.55 14.60
C LYS A 346 -20.16 6.61 13.87
N VAL A 347 -20.03 5.90 12.74
CA VAL A 347 -18.83 5.97 11.89
C VAL A 347 -18.66 7.38 11.36
N VAL A 348 -19.73 8.00 10.82
CA VAL A 348 -19.69 9.41 10.36
C VAL A 348 -19.22 10.34 11.48
N LYS A 349 -19.78 10.20 12.69
CA LYS A 349 -19.36 11.00 13.85
C LYS A 349 -17.88 10.80 14.22
N MET A 350 -17.35 9.59 14.10
CA MET A 350 -15.94 9.30 14.34
C MET A 350 -15.06 9.96 13.27
N LEU A 351 -15.43 9.84 12.00
CA LEU A 351 -14.72 10.46 10.87
C LEU A 351 -14.69 11.99 11.02
N ASP A 352 -15.83 12.61 11.32
CA ASP A 352 -15.93 14.05 11.58
C ASP A 352 -15.02 14.48 12.74
N ALA A 353 -14.97 13.69 13.81
CA ALA A 353 -14.12 13.96 14.97
C ALA A 353 -12.63 13.71 14.69
N ALA A 354 -12.29 12.81 13.76
CA ALA A 354 -10.93 12.55 13.32
C ALA A 354 -10.40 13.70 12.44
N GLY A 355 -11.28 14.31 11.64
CA GLY A 355 -10.93 15.42 10.75
C GLY A 355 -10.11 15.02 9.52
N TYR A 356 -9.89 13.71 9.33
CA TYR A 356 -9.15 13.20 8.17
C TYR A 356 -10.01 13.23 6.90
N PRO A 357 -9.42 13.52 5.72
CA PRO A 357 -10.13 13.41 4.46
C PRO A 357 -10.62 11.99 4.20
N GLY A 358 -11.89 11.87 3.81
CA GLY A 358 -12.48 10.63 3.29
C GLY A 358 -12.22 10.43 1.80
N MET A 359 -12.85 9.42 1.21
CA MET A 359 -12.67 9.01 -0.19
C MET A 359 -13.95 9.13 -1.02
N LYS A 360 -13.80 9.45 -2.30
CA LYS A 360 -14.87 9.46 -3.30
C LYS A 360 -14.40 8.72 -4.54
N ILE A 361 -15.09 7.65 -4.93
CA ILE A 361 -14.72 6.82 -6.09
C ILE A 361 -15.75 7.05 -7.20
N LEU A 362 -15.31 7.58 -8.34
CA LEU A 362 -16.22 7.93 -9.43
C LEU A 362 -16.88 6.71 -10.09
N GLU A 363 -16.23 5.55 -10.12
CA GLU A 363 -16.87 4.32 -10.60
C GLU A 363 -18.12 3.91 -9.78
N PHE A 364 -18.26 4.40 -8.55
CA PHE A 364 -19.44 4.19 -7.70
C PHE A 364 -20.48 5.32 -7.83
N ALA A 365 -20.28 6.28 -8.74
CA ALA A 365 -21.13 7.46 -8.85
C ALA A 365 -22.34 7.28 -9.76
N PHE A 366 -22.31 6.27 -10.64
CA PHE A 366 -23.23 6.18 -11.77
C PHE A 366 -24.28 5.08 -11.62
N ASP A 367 -24.22 4.30 -10.55
CA ASP A 367 -25.33 3.44 -10.15
C ASP A 367 -26.43 4.26 -9.44
N GLY A 368 -27.68 3.86 -9.60
CA GLY A 368 -28.82 4.58 -9.00
C GLY A 368 -29.27 5.82 -9.79
N ASP A 369 -29.26 6.98 -9.14
CA ASP A 369 -29.76 8.26 -9.68
C ASP A 369 -28.88 9.47 -9.27
N SER A 370 -29.34 10.68 -9.59
CA SER A 370 -28.60 11.92 -9.32
C SER A 370 -28.38 12.22 -7.83
N SER A 371 -28.96 11.47 -6.90
CA SER A 371 -28.71 11.62 -5.46
C SER A 371 -27.49 10.83 -4.96
N ASN A 372 -26.84 10.04 -5.82
CA ASN A 372 -25.67 9.25 -5.44
C ASN A 372 -24.55 10.14 -4.86
N GLY A 373 -24.11 9.82 -3.64
CA GLY A 373 -23.11 10.60 -2.89
C GLY A 373 -21.69 10.57 -3.47
N TYR A 374 -21.43 9.72 -4.46
CA TYR A 374 -20.19 9.68 -5.23
C TYR A 374 -20.22 10.58 -6.47
N LEU A 375 -21.36 11.22 -6.80
CA LEU A 375 -21.40 12.25 -7.85
C LEU A 375 -20.83 13.58 -7.34
N PRO A 376 -19.93 14.26 -8.10
CA PRO A 376 -19.26 15.46 -7.61
C PRO A 376 -20.16 16.63 -7.20
N HIS A 377 -21.35 16.77 -7.77
CA HIS A 377 -22.29 17.83 -7.37
C HIS A 377 -22.93 17.56 -6.00
N ASN A 378 -22.81 16.35 -5.46
CA ASN A 378 -23.29 15.96 -4.12
C ASN A 378 -22.19 16.02 -3.04
N TYR A 379 -20.96 16.39 -3.40
CA TYR A 379 -19.87 16.50 -2.44
C TYR A 379 -20.09 17.71 -1.51
N SER A 380 -20.30 17.45 -0.23
CA SER A 380 -20.57 18.47 0.79
C SER A 380 -19.31 19.10 1.41
N THR A 381 -18.13 18.54 1.14
CA THR A 381 -16.85 18.99 1.73
C THR A 381 -15.69 18.82 0.75
N SER A 382 -14.73 19.75 0.78
CA SER A 382 -13.47 19.59 0.06
C SER A 382 -12.50 18.65 0.77
N ASN A 383 -12.69 18.38 2.07
CA ASN A 383 -11.85 17.50 2.88
C ASN A 383 -12.07 16.02 2.50
N SER A 384 -11.67 15.67 1.30
CA SER A 384 -11.81 14.35 0.70
C SER A 384 -10.85 14.20 -0.48
N ILE A 385 -10.67 12.96 -0.91
CA ILE A 385 -9.89 12.60 -2.07
C ILE A 385 -10.81 11.96 -3.11
N CYS A 386 -10.86 12.54 -4.29
CA CYS A 386 -11.58 11.97 -5.42
C CYS A 386 -10.65 11.03 -6.20
N TYR A 387 -11.17 9.87 -6.57
CA TYR A 387 -10.50 8.87 -7.40
C TYR A 387 -11.35 8.59 -8.64
N THR A 388 -10.70 8.27 -9.77
CA THR A 388 -11.40 7.60 -10.88
C THR A 388 -11.86 6.21 -10.42
N GLY A 389 -10.89 5.38 -10.05
CA GLY A 389 -11.00 4.10 -9.37
C GLY A 389 -9.82 3.90 -8.42
N THR A 390 -9.83 2.80 -7.67
CA THR A 390 -8.72 2.34 -6.82
C THR A 390 -8.06 1.08 -7.41
N HIS A 391 -7.03 0.55 -6.75
CA HIS A 391 -6.41 -0.72 -7.16
C HIS A 391 -7.36 -1.93 -7.11
N ASP A 392 -8.46 -1.86 -6.34
CA ASP A 392 -9.49 -2.90 -6.26
C ASP A 392 -10.55 -2.77 -7.36
N ASN A 393 -10.61 -1.61 -8.02
CA ASN A 393 -11.51 -1.34 -9.11
C ASN A 393 -11.00 -1.93 -10.43
N GLU A 394 -11.90 -2.04 -11.41
CA GLU A 394 -11.46 -2.25 -12.79
C GLU A 394 -10.73 -1.00 -13.29
N THR A 395 -10.18 -1.04 -14.50
CA THR A 395 -9.84 0.22 -15.18
C THR A 395 -11.13 0.88 -15.63
N ALA A 396 -11.14 2.21 -15.78
CA ALA A 396 -12.32 2.94 -16.23
C ALA A 396 -12.89 2.42 -17.56
N LEU A 397 -12.02 1.99 -18.49
CA LEU A 397 -12.42 1.40 -19.76
C LEU A 397 -12.95 -0.03 -19.60
N GLY A 398 -12.43 -0.79 -18.64
CA GLY A 398 -12.97 -2.09 -18.26
C GLY A 398 -14.34 -1.98 -17.62
N TRP A 399 -14.46 -1.13 -16.60
CA TRP A 399 -15.68 -0.85 -15.84
C TRP A 399 -16.84 -0.44 -16.74
N ILE A 400 -16.66 0.50 -17.68
CA ILE A 400 -17.76 0.92 -18.55
C ILE A 400 -18.26 -0.22 -19.45
N LYS A 401 -17.38 -1.14 -19.83
CA LYS A 401 -17.74 -2.32 -20.65
C LYS A 401 -18.44 -3.41 -19.83
N SER A 402 -18.16 -3.52 -18.53
CA SER A 402 -18.68 -4.57 -17.65
C SER A 402 -19.95 -4.16 -16.90
N CYS A 403 -20.13 -2.87 -16.61
CA CYS A 403 -21.28 -2.35 -15.87
C CYS A 403 -22.61 -2.52 -16.65
N ASP A 404 -23.73 -2.44 -15.93
CA ASP A 404 -25.04 -2.58 -16.58
C ASP A 404 -25.34 -1.38 -17.50
N LYS A 405 -26.18 -1.63 -18.51
CA LYS A 405 -26.50 -0.63 -19.53
C LYS A 405 -27.06 0.68 -18.95
N LYS A 406 -27.86 0.62 -17.89
CA LYS A 406 -28.48 1.82 -17.29
C LYS A 406 -27.40 2.70 -16.66
N THR A 407 -26.46 2.07 -15.93
CA THR A 407 -25.28 2.74 -15.36
C THR A 407 -24.40 3.36 -16.44
N ALA A 408 -24.10 2.61 -17.51
CA ALA A 408 -23.30 3.11 -18.63
C ALA A 408 -23.94 4.29 -19.35
N ASP A 409 -25.24 4.22 -19.63
CA ASP A 409 -25.99 5.29 -20.32
C ASP A 409 -26.07 6.55 -19.43
N PHE A 410 -26.25 6.40 -18.12
CA PHE A 410 -26.24 7.52 -17.18
C PHE A 410 -24.86 8.17 -17.09
N CYS A 411 -23.79 7.37 -17.00
CA CYS A 411 -22.41 7.85 -17.00
C CYS A 411 -22.09 8.69 -18.24
N LYS A 412 -22.37 8.17 -19.44
CA LYS A 412 -22.16 8.88 -20.71
C LYS A 412 -22.94 10.20 -20.77
N LYS A 413 -24.21 10.17 -20.33
CA LYS A 413 -25.05 11.38 -20.28
C LYS A 413 -24.49 12.42 -19.31
N TYR A 414 -24.07 12.00 -18.11
CA TYR A 414 -23.52 12.89 -17.09
C TYR A 414 -22.19 13.52 -17.53
N LEU A 415 -21.32 12.73 -18.16
CA LEU A 415 -20.02 13.16 -18.69
C LEU A 415 -20.11 13.88 -20.04
N ASN A 416 -21.29 13.87 -20.69
CA ASN A 416 -21.51 14.37 -22.03
C ASN A 416 -20.56 13.76 -23.08
N VAL A 417 -20.42 12.44 -23.06
CA VAL A 417 -19.62 11.66 -24.02
C VAL A 417 -20.46 10.62 -24.75
N LYS A 418 -19.95 10.10 -25.87
CA LYS A 418 -20.69 9.12 -26.70
C LYS A 418 -20.03 7.75 -26.71
N LYS A 419 -18.70 7.66 -26.73
CA LYS A 419 -17.97 6.40 -26.86
C LYS A 419 -17.39 5.95 -25.53
N ASP A 420 -17.31 4.64 -25.32
CA ASP A 420 -16.67 4.06 -24.13
C ASP A 420 -15.19 4.46 -24.04
N THR A 421 -14.53 4.59 -25.18
CA THR A 421 -13.13 5.04 -25.28
C THR A 421 -12.91 6.47 -24.76
N ASP A 422 -13.96 7.29 -24.68
CA ASP A 422 -13.86 8.67 -24.18
C ASP A 422 -13.94 8.71 -22.63
N ILE A 423 -14.40 7.63 -22.00
CA ILE A 423 -14.73 7.57 -20.57
C ILE A 423 -13.51 7.76 -19.66
N PRO A 424 -12.34 7.12 -19.88
CA PRO A 424 -11.21 7.27 -18.96
C PRO A 424 -10.83 8.74 -18.76
N TRP A 425 -10.60 9.49 -19.84
CA TRP A 425 -10.25 10.92 -19.74
C TRP A 425 -11.42 11.82 -19.30
N ALA A 426 -12.66 11.44 -19.57
CA ALA A 426 -13.82 12.15 -19.04
C ALA A 426 -13.94 11.99 -17.51
N LEU A 427 -13.68 10.79 -16.98
CA LEU A 427 -13.61 10.55 -15.54
C LEU A 427 -12.42 11.25 -14.89
N ILE A 428 -11.24 11.24 -15.51
CA ILE A 428 -10.08 12.00 -15.01
C ILE A 428 -10.42 13.50 -14.95
N ARG A 429 -11.04 14.05 -15.99
CA ARG A 429 -11.50 15.46 -16.00
C ARG A 429 -12.53 15.72 -14.90
N LEU A 430 -13.50 14.82 -14.70
CA LEU A 430 -14.50 14.94 -13.63
C LEU A 430 -13.84 14.92 -12.25
N CYS A 431 -12.89 14.00 -12.03
CA CYS A 431 -12.09 13.88 -10.82
C CYS A 431 -11.32 15.18 -10.53
N TRP A 432 -10.60 15.72 -11.53
CA TRP A 432 -9.84 16.97 -11.41
C TRP A 432 -10.75 18.19 -11.16
N SER A 433 -11.92 18.24 -11.78
CA SER A 433 -12.85 19.37 -11.60
C SER A 433 -13.63 19.34 -10.29
N SER A 434 -13.65 18.22 -9.57
CA SER A 434 -14.35 18.08 -8.29
C SER A 434 -13.90 19.08 -7.23
N VAL A 435 -14.72 19.31 -6.21
CA VAL A 435 -14.39 20.20 -5.07
C VAL A 435 -13.35 19.60 -4.12
N CYS A 436 -13.02 18.31 -4.24
CA CYS A 436 -12.09 17.59 -3.37
C CYS A 436 -10.69 18.22 -3.38
N ASP A 437 -10.06 18.23 -2.20
CA ASP A 437 -8.72 18.77 -1.97
C ASP A 437 -7.66 18.01 -2.77
N THR A 438 -7.85 16.70 -2.96
CA THR A 438 -6.95 15.87 -3.78
C THR A 438 -7.75 15.11 -4.84
N ALA A 439 -7.23 15.06 -6.07
CA ALA A 439 -7.74 14.23 -7.16
C ALA A 439 -6.68 13.21 -7.58
N ILE A 440 -7.06 11.95 -7.71
CA ILE A 440 -6.15 10.86 -8.04
C ILE A 440 -6.75 10.04 -9.18
N ALA A 441 -5.92 9.67 -10.14
CA ALA A 441 -6.28 8.73 -11.19
C ALA A 441 -5.33 7.54 -11.17
N GLN A 442 -5.82 6.37 -11.57
CA GLN A 442 -4.97 5.20 -11.82
C GLN A 442 -4.13 5.43 -13.08
N MET A 443 -2.90 4.94 -13.08
CA MET A 443 -2.06 5.02 -14.27
C MET A 443 -2.69 4.29 -15.47
N GLN A 444 -3.41 3.20 -15.20
CA GLN A 444 -4.15 2.45 -16.21
C GLN A 444 -5.20 3.30 -16.94
N ASP A 445 -5.91 4.18 -16.22
CA ASP A 445 -6.91 5.07 -16.82
C ASP A 445 -6.27 6.15 -17.68
N ILE A 446 -5.13 6.68 -17.24
CA ILE A 446 -4.35 7.68 -17.97
C ILE A 446 -3.86 7.10 -19.30
N LEU A 447 -3.51 5.82 -19.32
CA LEU A 447 -3.09 5.05 -20.48
C LEU A 447 -4.26 4.42 -21.27
N GLU A 448 -5.50 4.62 -20.82
CA GLU A 448 -6.71 4.11 -21.48
C GLU A 448 -6.72 2.57 -21.64
N LEU A 449 -6.14 1.85 -20.68
CA LEU A 449 -6.03 0.38 -20.70
C LEU A 449 -7.36 -0.28 -20.29
N ASP A 450 -7.61 -1.50 -20.77
CA ASP A 450 -8.75 -2.33 -20.34
C ASP A 450 -8.42 -3.17 -19.09
N SER A 451 -9.36 -4.02 -18.65
CA SER A 451 -9.22 -4.83 -17.43
C SER A 451 -8.13 -5.90 -17.48
N SER A 452 -7.42 -6.10 -18.61
CA SER A 452 -6.15 -6.85 -18.60
C SER A 452 -5.09 -6.18 -17.72
N ALA A 453 -5.21 -4.86 -17.50
CA ALA A 453 -4.35 -4.05 -16.64
C ALA A 453 -4.87 -3.88 -15.20
N ARG A 454 -5.95 -4.57 -14.82
CA ARG A 454 -6.54 -4.47 -13.47
C ARG A 454 -5.51 -4.91 -12.42
N MET A 455 -5.35 -4.12 -11.36
CA MET A 455 -4.35 -4.42 -10.32
C MET A 455 -4.82 -5.53 -9.38
N ASN A 456 -6.05 -5.48 -8.91
CA ASN A 456 -6.63 -6.50 -8.04
C ASN A 456 -8.10 -6.75 -8.38
N THR A 457 -8.48 -8.02 -8.38
CA THR A 457 -9.88 -8.45 -8.30
C THR A 457 -10.10 -8.98 -6.89
N PRO A 458 -10.86 -8.28 -6.03
CA PRO A 458 -11.11 -8.73 -4.66
C PRO A 458 -11.67 -10.16 -4.61
N SER A 459 -11.29 -10.89 -3.55
CA SER A 459 -11.71 -12.28 -3.30
C SER A 459 -11.23 -13.32 -4.33
N THR A 460 -10.18 -13.02 -5.11
CA THR A 460 -9.49 -13.99 -5.99
C THR A 460 -8.04 -14.18 -5.57
N VAL A 461 -7.40 -15.26 -6.05
CA VAL A 461 -6.00 -15.61 -5.74
C VAL A 461 -5.26 -15.94 -7.04
N GLY A 462 -3.98 -15.57 -7.11
CA GLY A 462 -3.05 -15.98 -8.18
C GLY A 462 -2.99 -15.06 -9.41
N THR A 463 -3.97 -14.17 -9.59
CA THR A 463 -4.06 -13.25 -10.75
C THR A 463 -3.74 -11.79 -10.41
N ASN A 464 -3.63 -11.46 -9.12
CA ASN A 464 -3.62 -10.09 -8.64
C ASN A 464 -2.19 -9.55 -8.44
N TRP A 465 -2.08 -8.23 -8.40
CA TRP A 465 -0.84 -7.49 -8.12
C TRP A 465 0.25 -7.64 -9.18
N LYS A 466 -0.13 -8.15 -10.37
CA LYS A 466 0.82 -8.49 -11.43
C LYS A 466 1.01 -7.37 -12.45
N TRP A 467 0.06 -6.46 -12.64
CA TRP A 467 0.15 -5.47 -13.71
C TRP A 467 1.41 -4.59 -13.62
N ARG A 468 2.09 -4.44 -14.76
CA ARG A 468 3.24 -3.55 -14.95
C ARG A 468 3.06 -2.72 -16.21
N LEU A 469 3.65 -1.53 -16.19
CA LEU A 469 3.89 -0.79 -17.41
C LEU A 469 4.92 -1.54 -18.26
N GLU A 470 4.60 -1.78 -19.53
CA GLU A 470 5.48 -2.56 -20.42
C GLU A 470 6.79 -1.82 -20.76
N SER A 471 6.73 -0.50 -20.88
CA SER A 471 7.87 0.35 -21.23
C SER A 471 7.69 1.76 -20.68
N GLY A 472 8.79 2.34 -20.17
CA GLY A 472 8.83 3.75 -19.78
C GLY A 472 8.56 4.72 -20.93
N GLU A 473 8.73 4.27 -22.18
CA GLU A 473 8.43 5.07 -23.39
C GLU A 473 6.95 5.43 -23.52
N LEU A 474 6.05 4.70 -22.86
CA LEU A 474 4.62 5.04 -22.80
C LEU A 474 4.37 6.34 -22.01
N LEU A 475 5.30 6.75 -21.15
CA LEU A 475 5.25 8.00 -20.38
C LEU A 475 5.75 9.19 -21.22
N THR A 476 5.10 9.41 -22.36
CA THR A 476 5.52 10.40 -23.37
C THR A 476 5.36 11.84 -22.89
N GLU A 477 6.10 12.77 -23.52
CA GLU A 477 5.94 14.20 -23.28
C GLU A 477 4.53 14.68 -23.58
N LYS A 478 3.91 14.20 -24.66
CA LYS A 478 2.52 14.50 -25.02
C LYS A 478 1.52 14.10 -23.93
N LEU A 479 1.73 12.93 -23.31
CA LEU A 479 0.89 12.48 -22.20
C LEU A 479 1.08 13.37 -20.98
N SER A 480 2.33 13.73 -20.68
CA SER A 480 2.68 14.64 -19.59
C SER A 480 2.06 16.03 -19.78
N ASP A 481 2.14 16.59 -20.98
CA ASP A 481 1.57 17.90 -21.34
C ASP A 481 0.04 17.90 -21.21
N LYS A 482 -0.63 16.82 -21.66
CA LYS A 482 -2.08 16.64 -21.52
C LYS A 482 -2.50 16.63 -20.05
N LEU A 483 -1.75 15.94 -19.18
CA LEU A 483 -2.00 15.95 -17.73
C LEU A 483 -1.70 17.32 -17.11
N ALA A 484 -0.61 17.97 -17.51
CA ALA A 484 -0.23 19.29 -17.00
C ALA A 484 -1.29 20.34 -17.33
N GLU A 485 -1.78 20.37 -18.57
CA GLU A 485 -2.86 21.26 -19.02
C GLU A 485 -4.13 21.07 -18.18
N LEU A 486 -4.56 19.82 -17.98
CA LEU A 486 -5.71 19.51 -17.15
C LEU A 486 -5.52 19.95 -15.68
N THR A 487 -4.31 19.74 -15.17
CA THR A 487 -3.94 20.06 -13.79
C THR A 487 -3.92 21.57 -13.56
N GLU A 488 -3.46 22.35 -14.54
CA GLU A 488 -3.54 23.82 -14.51
C GLU A 488 -4.97 24.33 -14.66
N LEU A 489 -5.72 23.79 -15.62
CA LEU A 489 -7.10 24.19 -15.91
C LEU A 489 -7.98 24.15 -14.66
N TYR A 490 -7.80 23.15 -13.80
CA TYR A 490 -8.58 22.97 -12.58
C TYR A 490 -7.87 23.45 -11.29
N GLY A 491 -6.80 24.24 -11.44
CA GLY A 491 -6.10 24.90 -10.34
C GLY A 491 -5.48 23.93 -9.35
N ARG A 492 -4.94 22.80 -9.83
CA ARG A 492 -4.28 21.75 -9.02
C ARG A 492 -2.76 21.74 -9.14
N ALA A 493 -2.21 22.55 -10.05
CA ALA A 493 -0.77 22.67 -10.21
C ALA A 493 -0.12 23.28 -8.96
N PRO A 494 1.07 22.79 -8.53
CA PRO A 494 1.83 23.39 -7.44
C PRO A 494 2.04 24.91 -7.66
N HIS A 495 1.79 25.71 -6.63
CA HIS A 495 2.06 27.14 -6.70
C HIS A 495 3.58 27.39 -6.69
N ASN A 496 4.11 27.99 -7.76
CA ASN A 496 5.46 28.53 -7.77
C ASN A 496 5.48 29.84 -6.96
N ASP A 497 5.74 29.76 -5.66
CA ASP A 497 5.85 30.94 -4.78
C ASP A 497 7.00 31.89 -5.17
N LYS A 498 7.88 31.50 -6.11
CA LYS A 498 9.00 32.32 -6.62
C LYS A 498 8.61 33.54 -7.45
N LYS A 499 7.32 33.80 -7.73
CA LYS A 499 6.88 34.97 -8.53
C LYS A 499 6.30 36.13 -7.71
N LYS A 500 6.17 36.02 -6.38
CA LYS A 500 5.61 37.12 -5.57
C LYS A 500 6.62 38.19 -5.14
N ASP A 501 7.92 37.95 -5.26
CA ASP A 501 8.95 38.94 -4.86
C ASP A 501 9.35 39.93 -5.98
N LYS A 502 8.61 40.00 -7.10
CA LYS A 502 8.89 40.94 -8.21
C LYS A 502 7.69 41.78 -8.68
N ALA A 503 6.59 41.78 -7.92
CA ALA A 503 5.41 42.61 -8.21
C ALA A 503 5.13 43.62 -7.08
N GLY A 504 6.19 44.05 -6.40
CA GLY A 504 6.16 45.02 -5.31
C GLY A 504 7.46 45.82 -5.25
N GLU A 505 7.86 46.43 -6.37
CA GLU A 505 8.73 47.61 -6.45
C GLU A 505 8.16 48.57 -7.49
#